data_AF-A0A1T4WHS5-F1
#
_entry.id   AF-A0A1T4WHS5-F1
#
_cell.length_a   1.000
_cell.length_b   1.000
_cell.length_c   1.000
_cell.angle_alpha   90.00
_cell.angle_beta   90.00
_cell.angle_gamma   90.00
#
_symmetry.space_group_name_H-M   'P 1'
#
loop_
_entity.id
_entity.type
_entity.pdbx_description
1 polymer ?
#
loop_
_entity_poly.entity_id
_entity_poly.type
_entity_poly.pdbx_seq_one_letter_code
_entity_poly.pdbx_strand_id
1 'polypeptide(L)'
;MPFAQWDESLSIGAEPIDGQHQWLFTILNRLATHIGSPDEEKAVVRCLVDMERYALIHFAAEEAFMREVGYDGLEKHRTVHQGFARSVESYREALINGDIAALDVAGYLRDWLINHVRGADMAIRHHLQSR
;
A
#
# COMPACT_ATOMS: atom_id res chain seq x y z
N MET A 1 -1.46 -10.86 -16.75
CA MET A 1 -1.21 -10.99 -15.30
C MET A 1 -1.45 -9.64 -14.67
N PRO A 2 -2.08 -9.56 -13.48
CA PRO A 2 -2.25 -8.28 -12.79
C PRO A 2 -0.89 -7.68 -12.44
N PHE A 3 -0.82 -6.36 -12.32
CA PHE A 3 0.40 -5.67 -11.90
C PHE A 3 0.72 -5.94 -10.42
N ALA A 4 -0.32 -6.07 -9.59
CA ALA A 4 -0.25 -6.58 -8.22
C ALA A 4 -1.38 -7.57 -7.98
N GLN A 5 -1.08 -8.78 -7.51
CA GLN A 5 -2.10 -9.80 -7.27
C GLN A 5 -2.46 -9.87 -5.78
N TRP A 6 -3.73 -9.64 -5.47
CA TRP A 6 -4.30 -10.06 -4.18
C TRP A 6 -4.72 -11.53 -4.27
N ASP A 7 -4.45 -12.27 -3.21
CA ASP A 7 -4.97 -13.62 -3.00
C ASP A 7 -5.13 -13.91 -1.49
N GLU A 8 -5.82 -15.00 -1.15
CA GLU A 8 -6.13 -15.38 0.23
C GLU A 8 -4.90 -15.59 1.13
N SER A 9 -3.69 -15.79 0.57
CA SER A 9 -2.47 -15.87 1.38
C SER A 9 -2.07 -14.53 2.00
N LEU A 10 -2.63 -13.42 1.50
CA LEU A 10 -2.43 -12.06 2.02
C LEU A 10 -3.49 -11.64 3.03
N SER A 11 -4.55 -12.44 3.22
CA SER A 11 -5.57 -12.15 4.22
C SER A 11 -4.97 -12.22 5.61
N ILE A 12 -5.23 -11.20 6.44
CA ILE A 12 -4.85 -11.22 7.85
C ILE A 12 -5.93 -11.85 8.75
N GLY A 13 -7.07 -12.24 8.16
CA GLY A 13 -8.22 -12.80 8.87
C GLY A 13 -9.13 -11.75 9.51
N ALA A 14 -9.02 -10.49 9.07
CA ALA A 14 -9.85 -9.39 9.52
C ALA A 14 -10.55 -8.76 8.31
N GLU A 15 -11.79 -9.19 8.04
CA GLU A 15 -12.55 -8.85 6.84
C GLU A 15 -12.56 -7.34 6.50
N PRO A 16 -12.74 -6.40 7.45
CA PRO A 16 -12.69 -4.98 7.15
C PRO A 16 -11.32 -4.49 6.66
N ILE A 17 -10.23 -5.07 7.15
CA ILE A 17 -8.86 -4.72 6.75
C ILE A 17 -8.50 -5.39 5.42
N ASP A 18 -8.85 -6.66 5.26
CA ASP A 18 -8.65 -7.40 4.00
C ASP A 18 -9.38 -6.73 2.82
N GLY A 19 -10.59 -6.23 3.05
CA GLY A 19 -11.31 -5.43 2.04
C GLY A 19 -10.59 -4.14 1.65
N GLN A 20 -9.90 -3.49 2.59
CA GLN A 20 -9.09 -2.31 2.31
C GLN A 20 -7.82 -2.66 1.54
N HIS A 21 -7.15 -3.77 1.87
CA HIS A 21 -6.03 -4.27 1.07
C HIS A 21 -6.46 -4.54 -0.37
N GLN A 22 -7.56 -5.28 -0.58
CA GLN A 22 -8.09 -5.55 -1.92
C GLN A 22 -8.32 -4.27 -2.74
N TRP A 23 -8.78 -3.19 -2.08
CA TRP A 23 -8.94 -1.91 -2.73
C TRP A 23 -7.61 -1.24 -3.10
N LEU A 24 -6.59 -1.30 -2.23
CA LEU A 24 -5.23 -0.82 -2.55
C LEU A 24 -4.64 -1.57 -3.76
N PHE A 25 -4.78 -2.90 -3.80
CA PHE A 25 -4.39 -3.71 -4.96
C PHE A 25 -5.18 -3.32 -6.22
N THR A 26 -6.46 -2.96 -6.08
CA THR A 26 -7.28 -2.47 -7.19
C THR A 26 -6.77 -1.13 -7.74
N ILE A 27 -6.37 -0.20 -6.87
CA ILE A 27 -5.77 1.08 -7.28
C ILE A 27 -4.50 0.84 -8.11
N LEU A 28 -3.61 -0.04 -7.65
CA LEU A 28 -2.41 -0.41 -8.41
C LEU A 28 -2.73 -1.08 -9.75
N ASN A 29 -3.72 -1.96 -9.81
CA ASN A 29 -4.06 -2.66 -11.05
C ASN A 29 -4.68 -1.75 -12.11
N ARG A 30 -5.31 -0.63 -11.72
CA ARG A 30 -5.77 0.39 -12.67
C ARG A 30 -4.62 1.11 -13.36
N LEU A 31 -3.45 1.18 -12.72
CA LEU A 31 -2.25 1.73 -13.35
C LEU A 31 -1.77 0.86 -14.50
N ALA A 32 -1.84 -0.47 -14.34
CA ALA A 32 -1.37 -1.45 -15.30
C ALA A 32 -1.93 -1.27 -16.72
N THR A 33 -3.15 -0.74 -16.85
CA THR A 33 -3.82 -0.54 -18.15
C THR A 33 -3.27 0.67 -18.93
N HIS A 34 -2.40 1.48 -18.31
CA HIS A 34 -1.85 2.70 -18.89
C HIS A 34 -0.33 2.65 -19.08
N ILE A 35 0.34 1.60 -18.58
CA ILE A 35 1.78 1.39 -18.77
C ILE A 35 2.07 1.19 -20.27
N GLY A 36 3.07 1.90 -20.79
CA GLY A 36 3.43 1.91 -22.21
C GLY A 36 2.51 2.75 -23.10
N SER A 37 1.52 3.44 -22.54
CA SER A 37 0.63 4.36 -23.27
C SER A 37 1.16 5.80 -23.24
N PRO A 38 0.71 6.69 -24.15
CA PRO A 38 1.02 8.11 -24.07
C PRO A 38 0.55 8.82 -22.78
N ASP A 39 -0.34 8.20 -22.01
CA ASP A 39 -0.86 8.72 -20.75
C ASP A 39 -0.23 8.05 -19.51
N GLU A 40 0.85 7.28 -19.66
CA GLU A 40 1.52 6.56 -18.56
C GLU A 40 1.83 7.47 -17.37
N GLU A 41 2.50 8.60 -17.61
CA GLU A 41 2.90 9.53 -16.55
C GLU A 41 1.69 10.07 -15.78
N LYS A 42 0.63 10.48 -16.50
CA LYS A 42 -0.62 10.95 -15.87
C LYS A 42 -1.28 9.85 -15.06
N ALA A 43 -1.25 8.61 -15.54
CA ALA A 43 -1.81 7.47 -14.84
C ALA A 43 -1.02 7.16 -13.55
N VAL A 44 0.31 7.25 -13.59
CA VAL A 44 1.17 7.10 -12.40
C VAL A 44 0.88 8.21 -11.38
N VAL A 45 0.79 9.47 -11.81
CA VAL A 45 0.45 10.59 -10.91
C VAL A 45 -0.90 10.36 -10.23
N ARG A 46 -1.92 9.92 -10.99
CA ARG A 46 -3.25 9.60 -10.43
C ARG A 46 -3.18 8.45 -9.44
N CYS A 47 -2.48 7.36 -9.80
CA CYS A 47 -2.30 6.21 -8.93
C CYS A 47 -1.61 6.60 -7.62
N LEU A 48 -0.56 7.43 -7.68
CA LEU A 48 0.14 7.92 -6.50
C LEU A 48 -0.79 8.73 -5.59
N VAL A 49 -1.62 9.64 -6.13
CA VAL A 49 -2.63 10.38 -5.36
C VAL A 49 -3.65 9.46 -4.70
N ASP A 50 -4.17 8.49 -5.45
CA ASP A 50 -5.19 7.58 -4.96
C ASP A 50 -4.62 6.66 -3.86
N MET A 51 -3.40 6.16 -4.06
CA MET A 51 -2.66 5.36 -3.07
C MET A 51 -2.41 6.16 -1.79
N GLU A 52 -1.90 7.40 -1.90
CA GLU A 52 -1.66 8.26 -0.74
C GLU A 52 -2.92 8.45 0.11
N ARG A 53 -4.01 8.85 -0.55
CA ARG A 53 -5.28 9.15 0.13
C ARG A 53 -5.87 7.92 0.80
N TYR A 54 -5.89 6.80 0.09
CA TYR A 54 -6.51 5.59 0.62
C TYR A 54 -5.62 4.90 1.66
N ALA A 55 -4.30 4.95 1.51
CA ALA A 55 -3.36 4.42 2.49
C ALA A 55 -3.53 5.11 3.85
N LEU A 56 -3.72 6.44 3.90
CA LEU A 56 -3.95 7.14 5.17
C LEU A 56 -5.21 6.64 5.91
N ILE A 57 -6.28 6.38 5.17
CA ILE A 57 -7.53 5.83 5.73
C ILE A 57 -7.28 4.40 6.24
N HIS A 58 -6.61 3.60 5.42
CA HIS A 58 -6.29 2.21 5.73
C HIS A 58 -5.39 2.09 6.98
N PHE A 59 -4.29 2.85 7.04
CA PHE A 59 -3.38 2.88 8.17
C PHE A 59 -4.09 3.27 9.47
N ALA A 60 -4.99 4.26 9.42
CA ALA A 60 -5.76 4.66 10.60
C ALA A 60 -6.70 3.53 11.08
N ALA A 61 -7.35 2.82 10.16
CA ALA A 61 -8.22 1.69 10.48
C ALA A 61 -7.43 0.50 11.03
N GLU A 62 -6.30 0.16 10.41
CA GLU A 62 -5.43 -0.93 10.83
C GLU A 62 -4.81 -0.64 12.21
N GLU A 63 -4.26 0.56 12.45
CA GLU A 63 -3.71 0.93 13.75
C GLU A 63 -4.76 0.93 14.86
N ALA A 64 -6.01 1.29 14.54
CA ALA A 64 -7.13 1.17 15.48
C ALA A 64 -7.43 -0.30 15.79
N PHE A 65 -7.48 -1.15 14.77
CA PHE A 65 -7.66 -2.60 14.92
C PHE A 65 -6.54 -3.24 15.74
N MET A 66 -5.28 -2.91 15.46
CA MET A 66 -4.11 -3.36 16.20
C MET A 66 -4.18 -2.99 17.68
N ARG A 67 -4.68 -1.80 18.01
CA ARG A 67 -4.92 -1.37 19.40
C ARG A 67 -6.02 -2.20 20.06
N GLU A 68 -7.12 -2.44 19.36
CA GLU A 68 -8.25 -3.24 19.86
C GLU A 68 -7.83 -4.68 20.18
N VAL A 69 -7.04 -5.29 19.31
CA VAL A 69 -6.53 -6.65 19.50
C VAL A 69 -5.25 -6.70 20.35
N GLY A 70 -4.84 -5.59 20.95
CA GLY A 70 -3.67 -5.50 21.83
C GLY A 70 -2.39 -6.06 21.20
N TYR A 71 -2.10 -5.64 19.97
CA TYR A 71 -0.89 -6.03 19.24
C TYR A 71 0.31 -5.19 19.69
N ASP A 72 1.35 -5.86 20.21
CA ASP A 72 2.53 -5.20 20.79
C ASP A 72 3.40 -4.47 19.75
N GLY A 73 3.29 -4.83 18.46
CA GLY A 73 4.09 -4.24 17.38
C GLY A 73 3.56 -2.90 16.84
N LEU A 74 2.55 -2.30 17.45
CA LEU A 74 1.85 -1.11 16.93
C LEU A 74 2.78 0.06 16.58
N GLU A 75 3.66 0.47 17.50
CA GLU A 75 4.51 1.65 17.25
C GLU A 75 5.55 1.42 16.14
N LYS A 76 6.05 0.18 16.02
CA LYS A 76 6.94 -0.20 14.92
C LYS A 76 6.20 -0.14 13.58
N HIS A 77 4.97 -0.63 13.54
CA HIS A 77 4.13 -0.64 12.33
C HIS A 77 3.74 0.78 11.90
N ARG A 78 3.30 1.62 12.85
CA ARG A 78 3.05 3.05 12.60
C ARG A 78 4.26 3.75 12.01
N THR A 79 5.47 3.42 12.45
CA THR A 79 6.70 3.98 11.89
C THR A 79 6.87 3.63 10.40
N VAL A 80 6.49 2.41 10.00
CA VAL A 80 6.48 1.97 8.60
C VAL A 80 5.45 2.77 7.79
N HIS A 81 4.23 2.95 8.30
CA HIS A 81 3.18 3.78 7.67
C HIS A 81 3.64 5.22 7.43
N GLN A 82 4.23 5.85 8.44
CA GLN A 82 4.76 7.21 8.32
C GLN A 82 5.90 7.29 7.30
N GLY A 83 6.73 6.23 7.21
CA GLY A 83 7.76 6.12 6.19
C GLY A 83 7.20 6.08 4.78
N PHE A 84 6.11 5.35 4.56
CA PHE A 84 5.42 5.33 3.28
C PHE A 84 4.88 6.70 2.89
N ALA A 85 4.18 7.38 3.78
CA ALA A 85 3.62 8.72 3.52
C ALA A 85 4.71 9.71 3.07
N ARG A 86 5.85 9.75 3.78
CA ARG A 86 6.99 10.59 3.38
C ARG A 86 7.59 10.21 2.03
N SER A 87 7.68 8.90 1.76
CA SER A 87 8.25 8.42 0.49
C SER A 87 7.33 8.79 -0.67
N VAL A 88 6.01 8.67 -0.51
CA VAL A 88 5.02 9.05 -1.52
C VAL A 88 5.09 10.54 -1.85
N GLU A 89 5.24 11.40 -0.84
CA GLU A 89 5.48 12.83 -1.04
C GLU A 89 6.77 13.09 -1.83
N SER A 90 7.88 12.46 -1.44
CA SER A 90 9.16 12.60 -2.15
C SER A 90 9.10 12.11 -3.60
N TYR A 91 8.45 10.97 -3.86
CA TYR A 91 8.26 10.45 -5.22
C TYR A 91 7.36 11.35 -6.06
N ARG A 92 6.35 11.98 -5.46
CA ARG A 92 5.51 12.98 -6.16
C ARG A 92 6.35 14.17 -6.62
N GLU A 93 7.19 14.73 -5.75
CA GLU A 93 8.05 15.86 -6.08
C GLU A 93 9.07 15.50 -7.16
N ALA A 94 9.76 14.38 -7.00
CA ALA A 94 10.73 13.89 -7.98
C ALA A 94 10.09 13.66 -9.36
N LEU A 95 8.86 13.12 -9.40
CA LEU A 95 8.15 12.88 -10.65
C LEU A 95 7.77 14.20 -11.34
N ILE A 96 7.30 15.19 -10.59
CA ILE A 96 6.96 16.53 -11.11
C ILE A 96 8.19 17.25 -11.68
N ASN A 97 9.35 17.09 -11.02
CA ASN A 97 10.61 17.69 -11.47
C ASN A 97 11.24 16.95 -12.65
N GLY A 98 10.77 15.75 -13.00
CA GLY A 98 11.39 14.90 -14.00
C GLY A 98 12.67 14.19 -13.53
N ASP A 99 12.89 14.13 -12.21
CA ASP A 99 14.06 13.50 -11.58
C ASP A 99 13.94 11.97 -11.52
N ILE A 100 12.74 11.42 -11.73
CA ILE A 100 12.47 9.98 -11.71
C ILE A 100 11.47 9.60 -12.79
N ALA A 101 11.63 8.39 -13.36
CA ALA A 101 10.67 7.86 -14.31
C ALA A 101 9.36 7.45 -13.63
N ALA A 102 8.24 7.66 -14.32
CA ALA A 102 6.92 7.25 -13.86
C ALA A 102 6.86 5.74 -13.53
N LEU A 103 7.54 4.91 -14.33
CA LEU A 103 7.60 3.47 -14.12
C LEU A 103 8.33 3.07 -12.82
N ASP A 104 9.36 3.81 -12.41
CA ASP A 104 10.08 3.54 -11.16
C ASP A 104 9.18 3.83 -9.95
N VAL A 105 8.39 4.90 -10.02
CA VAL A 105 7.37 5.24 -9.02
C VAL A 105 6.30 4.15 -8.94
N ALA A 106 5.82 3.66 -10.10
CA ALA A 106 4.88 2.54 -10.17
C ALA A 106 5.43 1.28 -9.51
N GLY A 107 6.70 0.95 -9.79
CA GLY A 107 7.41 -0.18 -9.20
C GLY A 107 7.51 -0.06 -7.68
N TYR A 108 7.90 1.12 -7.19
CA TYR A 108 7.95 1.40 -5.75
C TYR A 108 6.60 1.17 -5.07
N LEU A 109 5.50 1.75 -5.60
CA LEU A 109 4.17 1.62 -4.99
C LEU A 109 3.72 0.16 -4.90
N ARG A 110 3.97 -0.62 -5.96
CA ARG A 110 3.68 -2.06 -6.00
C ARG A 110 4.48 -2.82 -4.98
N ASP A 111 5.80 -2.65 -5.00
CA ASP A 111 6.71 -3.44 -4.18
C ASP A 111 6.52 -3.10 -2.71
N TRP A 112 6.28 -1.83 -2.38
CA TRP A 112 5.96 -1.41 -1.02
C TRP A 112 4.68 -2.10 -0.52
N LEU A 113 3.57 -2.05 -1.26
CA LEU A 113 2.31 -2.65 -0.81
C LEU A 113 2.45 -4.16 -0.60
N ILE A 114 3.02 -4.87 -1.58
CA ILE A 114 3.17 -6.34 -1.50
C ILE A 114 4.04 -6.73 -0.31
N ASN A 115 5.17 -6.05 -0.10
CA ASN A 115 6.09 -6.37 0.99
C ASN A 115 5.52 -5.98 2.35
N HIS A 116 4.77 -4.87 2.43
CA HIS A 116 4.10 -4.44 3.65
C HIS A 116 3.07 -5.48 4.09
N VAL A 117 2.13 -5.83 3.19
CA VAL A 117 1.09 -6.83 3.49
C VAL A 117 1.69 -8.17 3.85
N ARG A 118 2.64 -8.70 3.06
CA ARG A 118 3.27 -10.00 3.31
C ARG A 118 4.15 -10.04 4.56
N GLY A 119 4.65 -8.89 5.01
CA GLY A 119 5.63 -8.80 6.08
C GLY A 119 5.04 -8.26 7.37
N ALA A 120 4.67 -6.97 7.35
CA ALA A 120 4.19 -6.26 8.53
C ALA A 120 2.76 -6.70 8.91
N ASP A 121 1.84 -6.73 7.95
CA ASP A 121 0.42 -6.94 8.25
C ASP A 121 0.15 -8.41 8.59
N MET A 122 0.85 -9.35 7.93
CA MET A 122 0.82 -10.76 8.29
C MET A 122 1.33 -11.05 9.72
N ALA A 123 2.16 -10.18 10.30
CA ALA A 123 2.54 -10.32 11.72
C ALA A 123 1.33 -10.09 12.65
N ILE A 124 0.35 -9.28 12.25
CA ILE A 124 -0.92 -9.10 12.95
C ILE A 124 -1.71 -10.42 12.94
N ARG A 125 -1.77 -11.11 11.79
CA ARG A 125 -2.41 -12.44 11.70
C ARG A 125 -1.79 -13.43 12.68
N HIS A 126 -0.46 -13.49 12.74
CA HIS A 126 0.23 -14.39 13.66
C HIS A 126 -0.13 -14.09 15.13
N HIS A 127 -0.24 -12.81 15.49
CA HIS A 127 -0.73 -12.41 16.82
C HIS A 127 -2.15 -12.88 17.09
N LEU A 128 -3.07 -12.71 16.14
CA LEU A 128 -4.47 -13.16 16.27
C LEU A 128 -4.58 -14.68 16.48
N GLN A 129 -3.72 -15.46 15.82
CA GLN A 129 -3.69 -16.93 15.94
C GLN A 129 -3.01 -17.43 17.23
N SER A 130 -2.26 -16.57 17.91
CA SER A 130 -1.53 -16.91 19.14
C SER A 130 -2.33 -16.64 20.43
N ARG A 131 -3.54 -16.10 20.29
CA ARG A 131 -4.51 -15.85 21.37
C ARG A 131 -5.52 -16.98 21.46
#